data_AF-A0A5D2EQG2-F1
#
_entry.id   AF-A0A5D2EQG2-F1
#
_cell.length_a   1.000
_cell.length_b   1.000
_cell.length_c   1.000
_cell.angle_alpha   90.00
_cell.angle_beta   90.00
_cell.angle_gamma   90.00
#
_symmetry.space_group_name_H-M   'P 1'
#
loop_
_entity.id
_entity.type
_entity.pdbx_description
1 polymer ?
#
loop_
_entity_poly.entity_id
_entity_poly.type
_entity_poly.pdbx_seq_one_letter_code
_entity_poly.pdbx_strand_id
1 'polypeptide(L)'
;MANNNYVPLFETKQVKGRLFFRCIAAPIFLGICFIVMYRVMFFPVGGKAERWTWIGLFLSELWFCLYWFLTTVSRWNSVYRLPYIDRLSQRFGKELPGIDIFVCTADPLMEPPSMVVNTVLSVMAYDYPPEKLSIYLSDDGGSDLTFYAMLEAANFSKTWLPFCKKLKVEPTSPEAYFRTASEPVNAEEWLSVKVNLILISCTHTV
;
A
#
# COMPACT_ATOMS: atom_id res chain seq x y z
N MET A 1 18.03 17.96 36.44
CA MET A 1 18.89 17.14 35.57
C MET A 1 18.00 16.48 34.52
N ALA A 2 17.94 17.04 33.32
CA ALA A 2 17.12 16.54 32.22
C ALA A 2 17.76 15.24 31.69
N ASN A 3 17.15 14.10 31.97
CA ASN A 3 17.71 12.82 31.56
C ASN A 3 17.48 12.64 30.05
N ASN A 4 18.58 12.73 29.32
CA ASN A 4 18.67 12.86 27.87
C ASN A 4 18.51 11.50 27.17
N ASN A 5 17.33 10.86 27.28
CA ASN A 5 17.04 9.55 26.69
C ASN A 5 16.14 9.66 25.45
N TYR A 6 16.47 10.54 24.50
CA TYR A 6 15.75 10.63 23.22
C TYR A 6 16.17 9.48 22.29
N VAL A 7 15.52 8.33 22.45
CA VAL A 7 15.69 7.18 21.56
C VAL A 7 15.02 7.46 20.20
N PRO A 8 15.63 7.10 19.05
CA PRO A 8 15.04 7.34 17.75
C PRO A 8 13.72 6.56 17.56
N LEU A 9 12.73 7.23 16.97
CA LEU A 9 11.43 6.64 16.60
C LEU A 9 11.52 5.81 15.31
N PHE A 10 12.50 6.11 14.46
CA PHE A 10 12.76 5.41 13.21
C PHE A 10 14.24 5.04 13.12
N GLU A 11 14.52 3.79 12.76
CA GLU A 11 15.88 3.38 12.39
C GLU A 11 15.95 3.14 10.89
N THR A 12 16.99 3.72 10.28
CA THR A 12 17.25 3.57 8.85
C THR A 12 18.32 2.50 8.68
N LYS A 13 17.91 1.28 8.31
CA LYS A 13 18.83 0.15 8.06
C LYS A 13 19.13 0.02 6.58
N GLN A 14 20.40 -0.13 6.27
CA GLN A 14 20.84 -0.38 4.91
C GLN A 14 20.57 -1.85 4.54
N VAL A 15 20.12 -2.10 3.30
CA VAL A 15 19.84 -3.45 2.82
C VAL A 15 21.12 -4.30 2.81
N LYS A 16 21.04 -5.53 3.34
CA LYS A 16 22.11 -6.53 3.24
C LYS A 16 22.18 -7.04 1.79
N GLY A 17 23.39 -7.21 1.24
CA GLY A 17 23.57 -7.69 -0.14
C GLY A 17 23.80 -6.61 -1.21
N ARG A 18 24.00 -5.34 -0.83
CA ARG A 18 24.38 -4.27 -1.78
C ARG A 18 25.67 -4.57 -2.54
N LEU A 19 26.65 -5.21 -1.89
CA LEU A 19 27.88 -5.64 -2.55
C LEU A 19 27.59 -6.66 -3.65
N PHE A 20 26.70 -7.63 -3.39
CA PHE A 20 26.28 -8.60 -4.40
C PHE A 20 25.60 -7.93 -5.59
N PHE A 21 24.68 -7.00 -5.34
CA PHE A 21 24.04 -6.21 -6.41
C PHE A 21 25.07 -5.40 -7.21
N ARG A 22 26.03 -4.74 -6.55
CA ARG A 22 27.09 -3.97 -7.22
C ARG A 22 28.01 -4.85 -8.06
N CYS A 23 28.36 -6.03 -7.55
CA CYS A 23 29.18 -7.00 -8.29
C CYS A 23 28.46 -7.56 -9.53
N ILE A 24 27.12 -7.64 -9.52
CA ILE A 24 26.33 -8.03 -10.70
C ILE A 24 26.13 -6.84 -11.65
N ALA A 25 25.93 -5.63 -11.14
CA ALA A 25 25.72 -4.45 -11.96
C ALA A 25 26.98 -4.04 -12.74
N ALA A 26 28.17 -4.22 -12.17
CA ALA A 26 29.45 -3.88 -12.80
C ALA A 26 29.71 -4.58 -14.15
N PRO A 27 29.60 -5.92 -14.29
CA PRO A 27 29.80 -6.59 -15.58
C PRO A 27 28.70 -6.24 -16.60
N ILE A 28 27.48 -5.99 -16.15
CA ILE A 28 26.39 -5.55 -17.05
C ILE A 28 26.70 -4.15 -17.61
N PHE A 29 27.14 -3.22 -16.77
CA PHE A 29 27.57 -1.90 -17.21
C PHE A 29 28.74 -1.99 -18.20
N LEU A 30 29.73 -2.82 -17.90
CA LEU A 30 30.86 -3.06 -18.80
C LEU A 30 30.40 -3.63 -20.15
N GLY A 31 29.47 -4.58 -20.15
CA GLY A 31 28.85 -5.13 -21.36
C GLY A 31 28.13 -4.07 -22.20
N ILE A 32 27.36 -3.18 -21.55
CA ILE A 32 26.70 -2.05 -22.21
C ILE A 32 27.74 -1.13 -22.87
N CYS A 33 28.84 -0.79 -22.18
CA CYS A 33 29.92 0.02 -22.74
C CYS A 33 30.54 -0.65 -23.97
N PHE A 34 30.80 -1.95 -23.94
CA PHE A 34 31.34 -2.68 -25.09
C PHE A 34 30.37 -2.71 -26.27
N ILE A 35 29.07 -2.89 -26.03
CA ILE A 35 28.05 -2.89 -27.09
C ILE A 35 27.98 -1.51 -27.75
N VAL A 36 27.92 -0.43 -26.95
CA VAL A 36 27.88 0.94 -27.47
C VAL A 36 29.16 1.26 -28.25
N MET A 37 30.33 0.88 -27.72
CA MET A 37 31.62 1.06 -28.40
C MET A 37 31.67 0.27 -29.72
N TYR A 38 31.24 -0.98 -29.73
CA TYR A 38 31.17 -1.81 -30.94
C TYR A 38 30.25 -1.18 -31.99
N ARG A 39 29.06 -0.70 -31.61
CA ARG A 39 28.15 0.01 -32.52
C ARG A 39 28.81 1.25 -33.10
N VAL A 40 29.42 2.10 -32.27
CA VAL A 40 30.09 3.32 -32.76
C VAL A 40 31.26 3.00 -33.70
N MET A 41 32.03 1.95 -33.43
CA MET A 41 33.16 1.53 -34.28
C MET A 41 32.72 0.90 -35.61
N PHE A 42 31.67 0.09 -35.61
CA PHE A 42 31.14 -0.59 -36.80
C PHE A 42 29.97 0.20 -37.41
N PHE A 43 30.21 1.48 -37.70
CA PHE A 43 29.23 2.32 -38.38
C PHE A 43 29.10 1.89 -39.85
N PRO A 44 27.88 1.61 -40.36
CA PRO A 44 27.71 1.15 -41.74
C PRO A 44 28.09 2.26 -42.72
N VAL A 45 29.06 1.93 -43.59
CA VAL A 45 29.54 2.79 -44.69
C VAL A 45 28.66 2.66 -45.95
N GLY A 46 27.74 1.68 -45.95
CA GLY A 46 26.81 1.36 -47.06
C GLY A 46 25.56 2.24 -47.17
N GLY A 47 24.56 1.76 -47.92
CA GLY A 47 23.47 2.57 -48.51
C GLY A 47 22.61 3.40 -47.53
N LYS A 48 21.95 4.45 -48.06
CA LYS A 48 21.15 5.41 -47.28
C LYS A 48 20.10 4.73 -46.38
N ALA A 49 19.37 3.74 -46.89
CA ALA A 49 18.32 3.05 -46.15
C ALA A 49 18.87 2.23 -44.96
N GLU A 50 19.97 1.51 -45.17
CA GLU A 50 20.64 0.73 -44.12
C GLU A 50 21.15 1.63 -42.99
N ARG A 51 21.65 2.82 -43.33
CA ARG A 51 22.11 3.82 -42.37
C ARG A 51 20.97 4.35 -41.49
N TRP A 52 19.80 4.64 -42.04
CA TRP A 52 18.64 5.09 -41.26
C TRP A 52 18.12 4.00 -40.30
N THR A 53 18.03 2.76 -40.79
CA THR A 53 17.65 1.61 -39.95
C THR A 53 18.65 1.39 -38.82
N TRP A 54 19.95 1.51 -39.10
CA TRP A 54 21.01 1.39 -38.10
C TRP A 54 20.91 2.49 -37.04
N ILE A 55 20.67 3.75 -37.43
CA ILE A 55 20.51 4.87 -36.50
C ILE A 55 19.28 4.66 -35.60
N GLY A 56 18.15 4.21 -36.17
CA GLY A 56 16.95 3.93 -35.40
C GLY A 56 17.15 2.82 -34.36
N LEU A 57 17.84 1.74 -34.74
CA LEU A 57 18.20 0.65 -33.84
C LEU A 57 19.18 1.11 -32.75
N PHE A 58 20.19 1.90 -33.11
CA PHE A 58 21.14 2.43 -32.14
C PHE A 58 20.49 3.39 -31.14
N LEU A 59 19.53 4.20 -31.58
CA LEU A 59 18.79 5.10 -30.71
C LEU A 59 17.91 4.35 -29.71
N SER A 60 17.26 3.25 -30.13
CA SER A 60 16.48 2.41 -29.22
C SER A 60 17.38 1.68 -28.21
N GLU A 61 18.55 1.20 -28.64
CA GLU A 61 19.57 0.62 -27.74
C GLU A 61 20.04 1.64 -26.69
N LEU A 62 20.34 2.89 -27.09
CA LEU A 62 20.70 3.96 -26.15
C LEU A 62 19.59 4.25 -25.14
N TRP A 63 18.33 4.24 -25.58
CA TRP A 63 17.18 4.42 -24.68
C TRP A 63 17.10 3.32 -23.62
N PHE A 64 17.26 2.06 -24.02
CA PHE A 64 17.31 0.94 -23.07
C PHE A 64 18.51 1.02 -22.12
N CYS A 65 19.68 1.45 -22.60
CA CYS A 65 20.86 1.66 -21.77
C CYS A 65 20.62 2.75 -20.72
N LEU A 66 20.00 3.86 -21.12
CA LEU A 66 19.62 4.95 -20.21
C LEU A 66 18.62 4.47 -19.16
N TYR A 67 17.58 3.74 -19.57
CA TYR A 67 16.62 3.15 -18.64
C TYR A 67 17.28 2.21 -17.63
N TRP A 68 18.18 1.33 -18.09
CA TRP A 68 18.95 0.44 -17.21
C TRP A 68 19.84 1.21 -16.24
N PHE A 69 20.49 2.28 -16.69
CA PHE A 69 21.33 3.13 -15.85
C PHE A 69 20.50 3.82 -14.75
N LEU A 70 19.39 4.45 -15.11
CA LEU A 70 18.50 5.14 -14.16
C LEU A 70 17.94 4.18 -13.10
N THR A 71 17.48 3.00 -13.53
CA THR A 71 16.98 1.97 -12.60
C THR A 71 18.07 1.42 -11.68
N THR A 72 19.30 1.27 -12.18
CA THR A 72 20.46 0.84 -11.37
C THR A 72 20.86 1.88 -10.34
N VAL A 73 20.89 3.17 -10.72
CA VAL A 73 21.17 4.28 -9.80
C VAL A 73 20.11 4.35 -8.69
N SER A 74 18.82 4.23 -9.04
CA SER A 74 17.73 4.23 -8.05
C SER A 74 17.86 3.08 -7.03
N ARG A 75 18.40 1.92 -7.44
CA ARG A 75 18.59 0.74 -6.58
C ARG A 75 19.94 0.72 -5.86
N TRP A 76 20.84 1.67 -6.16
CA TRP A 76 22.22 1.66 -5.67
C TRP A 76 22.34 1.77 -4.14
N ASN A 77 21.38 2.45 -3.51
CA ASN A 77 21.33 2.64 -2.07
C ASN A 77 19.92 2.39 -1.51
N SER A 78 19.39 1.19 -1.75
CA SER A 78 18.16 0.75 -1.10
C SER A 78 18.32 0.72 0.42
N VAL A 79 17.31 1.23 1.11
CA VAL A 79 17.29 1.46 2.55
C VAL A 79 15.92 1.07 3.09
N TYR A 80 15.90 0.38 4.24
CA TYR A 80 14.70 0.09 5.01
C TYR A 80 14.55 1.09 6.16
N ARG A 81 13.33 1.53 6.42
CA ARG A 81 12.99 2.33 7.60
C ARG A 81 12.14 1.48 8.53
N LEU A 82 12.62 1.26 9.74
CA LEU A 82 11.93 0.50 10.77
C LEU A 82 11.28 1.48 11.76
N PRO A 83 9.94 1.49 11.88
CA PRO A 83 9.25 2.28 12.88
C PRO A 83 9.25 1.57 14.25
N TYR A 84 9.37 2.32 15.34
CA TYR A 84 9.24 1.82 16.71
C TYR A 84 7.99 2.39 17.38
N ILE A 85 6.88 1.65 17.29
CA ILE A 85 5.58 2.07 17.82
C ILE A 85 5.62 2.17 19.36
N ASP A 86 6.31 1.26 20.04
CA ASP A 86 6.43 1.29 21.51
C ASP A 86 7.13 2.57 22.02
N ARG A 87 8.12 3.06 21.27
CA ARG A 87 8.82 4.31 21.63
C ARG A 87 7.95 5.52 21.36
N LEU A 88 7.11 5.47 20.33
CA LEU A 88 6.14 6.51 20.02
C LEU A 88 5.09 6.62 21.14
N SER A 89 4.52 5.49 21.57
CA SER A 89 3.52 5.46 22.63
C SER A 89 4.11 5.86 23.99
N GLN A 90 5.34 5.46 24.31
CA GLN A 90 6.03 5.92 25.53
C GLN A 90 6.30 7.43 25.54
N ARG A 91 6.64 8.01 24.39
CA ARG A 91 7.04 9.42 24.29
C ARG A 91 5.87 10.38 24.26
N PHE A 92 4.84 10.05 23.49
CA PHE A 92 3.69 10.95 23.26
C PHE A 92 2.42 10.47 23.96
N GLY A 93 2.34 9.22 24.41
CA GLY A 93 1.15 8.68 25.05
C GLY A 93 -0.09 8.87 24.17
N LYS A 94 -0.99 9.76 24.60
CA LYS A 94 -2.22 10.12 23.89
C LYS A 94 -2.13 11.44 23.10
N GLU A 95 -1.00 12.15 23.17
CA GLU A 95 -0.74 13.41 22.45
C GLU A 95 -0.33 13.17 20.99
N LEU A 96 -1.15 12.42 20.26
CA LEU A 96 -0.96 12.16 18.83
C LEU A 96 -1.59 13.29 17.98
N PRO A 97 -1.15 13.52 16.73
CA PRO A 97 -1.79 14.49 15.84
C PRO A 97 -3.19 14.06 15.38
N GLY A 98 -4.00 14.98 14.87
CA GLY A 98 -5.20 14.61 14.11
C GLY A 98 -4.81 13.92 12.80
N ILE A 99 -5.56 12.89 12.39
CA ILE A 99 -5.41 12.17 11.13
C ILE A 99 -6.75 12.17 10.41
N ASP A 100 -6.75 12.67 9.18
CA ASP A 100 -7.88 12.59 8.28
C ASP A 100 -7.60 11.54 7.20
N ILE A 101 -8.50 10.56 7.07
CA ILE A 101 -8.39 9.49 6.07
C ILE A 101 -9.47 9.69 5.02
N PHE A 102 -9.05 9.82 3.78
CA PHE A 102 -9.93 9.93 2.62
C PHE A 102 -10.03 8.57 1.93
N VAL A 103 -11.24 8.06 1.80
CA VAL A 103 -11.60 6.91 0.97
C VAL A 103 -12.32 7.47 -0.24
N CYS A 104 -11.85 7.17 -1.45
CA CYS A 104 -12.50 7.60 -2.68
C CYS A 104 -13.05 6.39 -3.41
N THR A 105 -14.27 6.50 -3.92
CA THR A 105 -14.87 5.50 -4.80
C THR A 105 -15.46 6.18 -6.03
N ALA A 106 -15.37 5.54 -7.19
CA ALA A 106 -15.73 6.15 -8.47
C ALA A 106 -16.93 5.48 -9.16
N ASP A 107 -17.08 4.17 -9.04
CA ASP A 107 -18.15 3.42 -9.71
C ASP A 107 -18.58 2.21 -8.88
N PRO A 108 -19.84 2.13 -8.43
CA PRO A 108 -20.34 1.01 -7.62
C PRO A 108 -20.30 -0.35 -8.35
N LEU A 109 -20.18 -0.38 -9.69
CA LEU A 109 -20.05 -1.62 -10.45
C LEU A 109 -18.63 -2.18 -10.40
N MET A 110 -17.63 -1.30 -10.53
CA MET A 110 -16.21 -1.68 -10.48
C MET A 110 -15.70 -1.80 -9.04
N GLU A 111 -16.26 -1.01 -8.13
CA GLU A 111 -15.96 -0.96 -6.70
C GLU A 111 -17.25 -1.21 -5.90
N PRO A 112 -17.63 -2.48 -5.68
CA PRO A 112 -18.88 -2.82 -4.99
C PRO A 112 -19.00 -2.12 -3.64
N PRO A 113 -20.18 -1.59 -3.28
CA PRO A 113 -20.38 -0.90 -1.99
C PRO A 113 -20.02 -1.74 -0.77
N SER A 114 -20.16 -3.07 -0.84
CA SER A 114 -19.69 -3.98 0.21
C SER A 114 -18.18 -3.88 0.46
N MET A 115 -17.36 -3.75 -0.59
CA MET A 115 -15.92 -3.55 -0.48
C MET A 115 -15.58 -2.20 0.16
N VAL A 116 -16.30 -1.14 -0.24
CA VAL A 116 -16.16 0.21 0.32
C VAL A 116 -16.49 0.20 1.81
N VAL A 117 -17.61 -0.41 2.19
CA VAL A 117 -18.06 -0.55 3.58
C VAL A 117 -17.02 -1.30 4.43
N ASN A 118 -16.49 -2.42 3.94
CA ASN A 118 -15.43 -3.16 4.64
C ASN A 118 -14.17 -2.32 4.85
N THR A 119 -13.81 -1.51 3.85
CA THR A 119 -12.66 -0.59 3.94
C THR A 119 -12.90 0.48 4.98
N VAL A 120 -14.06 1.15 4.95
CA VAL A 120 -14.38 2.21 5.92
C VAL A 120 -14.47 1.65 7.35
N LEU A 121 -15.13 0.50 7.55
CA LEU A 121 -15.21 -0.17 8.85
C LEU A 121 -13.83 -0.60 9.39
N SER A 122 -12.96 -1.09 8.51
CA SER A 122 -11.59 -1.45 8.86
C SER A 122 -10.80 -0.24 9.35
N VAL A 123 -10.92 0.89 8.66
CA VAL A 123 -10.25 2.15 9.01
C VAL A 123 -10.82 2.75 10.31
N MET A 124 -12.14 2.73 10.49
CA MET A 124 -12.79 3.18 11.73
C MET A 124 -12.35 2.36 12.95
N ALA A 125 -11.93 1.11 12.74
CA ALA A 125 -11.46 0.20 13.79
C ALA A 125 -9.98 0.33 14.13
N TYR A 126 -9.24 1.29 13.54
CA TYR A 126 -7.83 1.51 13.85
C TYR A 126 -7.60 1.83 15.33
N ASP A 127 -6.47 1.38 15.86
CA ASP A 127 -6.03 1.68 17.23
C ASP A 127 -5.48 3.10 17.33
N TYR A 128 -6.40 4.07 17.26
CA TYR A 128 -6.13 5.50 17.36
C TYR A 128 -7.19 6.20 18.23
N PRO A 129 -6.86 7.32 18.91
CA PRO A 129 -7.85 8.10 19.65
C PRO A 129 -9.00 8.56 18.73
N PRO A 130 -10.27 8.26 19.08
CA PRO A 130 -11.42 8.55 18.20
C PRO A 130 -11.63 10.05 17.98
N GLU A 131 -11.25 10.88 18.94
CA GLU A 131 -11.30 12.34 18.86
C GLU A 131 -10.33 12.93 17.82
N LYS A 132 -9.39 12.11 17.33
CA LYS A 132 -8.29 12.52 16.43
C LYS A 132 -8.30 11.79 15.10
N LEU A 133 -9.24 10.87 14.89
CA LEU A 133 -9.37 10.11 13.66
C LEU A 133 -10.65 10.56 12.94
N SER A 134 -10.50 11.30 11.84
CA SER A 134 -11.62 11.66 10.97
C SER A 134 -11.54 10.81 9.70
N ILE A 135 -12.68 10.32 9.23
CA ILE A 135 -12.76 9.51 8.02
C ILE A 135 -13.78 10.13 7.08
N TYR A 136 -13.38 10.32 5.84
CA TYR A 136 -14.17 10.94 4.78
C TYR A 136 -14.30 9.96 3.62
N LEU A 137 -15.52 9.77 3.14
CA LEU A 137 -15.79 9.03 1.92
C LEU A 137 -16.17 10.01 0.82
N SER A 138 -15.40 10.03 -0.27
CA SER A 138 -15.73 10.72 -1.52
C SER A 138 -16.30 9.70 -2.49
N ASP A 139 -17.57 9.85 -2.86
CA ASP A 139 -18.20 9.04 -3.90
C ASP A 139 -18.35 9.88 -5.17
N ASP A 140 -17.42 9.71 -6.10
CA ASP A 140 -17.42 10.39 -7.39
C ASP A 140 -18.50 9.82 -8.32
N GLY A 141 -18.95 8.58 -8.06
CA GLY A 141 -20.03 7.92 -8.78
C GLY A 141 -21.42 8.40 -8.37
N GLY A 142 -21.53 9.05 -7.21
CA GLY A 142 -22.78 9.60 -6.68
C GLY A 142 -23.90 8.57 -6.59
N SER A 143 -23.57 7.34 -6.18
CA SER A 143 -24.48 6.21 -6.24
C SER A 143 -25.35 6.14 -4.98
N ASP A 144 -26.67 6.11 -5.17
CA ASP A 144 -27.64 5.87 -4.08
C ASP A 144 -27.32 4.56 -3.34
N LEU A 145 -26.82 3.54 -4.05
CA LEU A 145 -26.47 2.25 -3.46
C LEU A 145 -25.29 2.38 -2.47
N THR A 146 -24.26 3.15 -2.83
CA THR A 146 -23.13 3.43 -1.94
C THR A 146 -23.60 4.19 -0.71
N PHE A 147 -24.50 5.17 -0.89
CA PHE A 147 -25.09 5.91 0.21
C PHE A 147 -25.86 5.01 1.20
N TYR A 148 -26.76 4.15 0.70
CA TYR A 148 -27.51 3.22 1.57
C TYR A 148 -26.61 2.18 2.24
N ALA A 149 -25.64 1.62 1.52
CA ALA A 149 -24.68 0.69 2.10
C ALA A 149 -23.88 1.34 3.24
N MET A 150 -23.51 2.61 3.10
CA MET A 150 -22.82 3.37 4.13
C MET A 150 -23.71 3.75 5.32
N LEU A 151 -25.00 3.98 5.10
CA LEU A 151 -25.98 4.15 6.16
C LEU A 151 -26.08 2.88 7.03
N GLU A 152 -26.16 1.71 6.39
CA GLU A 152 -26.18 0.43 7.12
C GLU A 152 -24.83 0.14 7.80
N ALA A 153 -23.72 0.47 7.15
CA ALA A 153 -22.40 0.38 7.75
C ALA A 153 -22.28 1.24 9.02
N ALA A 154 -22.86 2.44 9.03
CA ALA A 154 -22.88 3.30 10.21
C ALA A 154 -23.65 2.65 11.38
N ASN A 155 -24.75 1.96 11.10
CA ASN A 155 -25.48 1.20 12.12
C ASN A 155 -24.66 0.01 12.62
N PHE A 156 -24.07 -0.77 11.72
CA PHE A 156 -23.25 -1.92 12.08
C PHE A 156 -21.97 -1.56 12.85
N SER A 157 -21.38 -0.40 12.56
CA SER A 157 -20.18 0.09 13.23
C SER A 157 -20.33 0.16 14.76
N LYS A 158 -21.56 0.44 15.24
CA LYS A 158 -21.89 0.49 16.67
C LYS A 158 -21.63 -0.84 17.39
N THR A 159 -21.73 -1.95 16.67
CA THR A 159 -21.46 -3.31 17.20
C THR A 159 -20.05 -3.77 16.83
N TRP A 160 -19.61 -3.52 15.58
CA TRP A 160 -18.32 -3.98 15.08
C TRP A 160 -17.12 -3.31 15.76
N LEU A 161 -17.15 -1.98 15.94
CA LEU A 161 -15.99 -1.24 16.46
C LEU A 161 -15.66 -1.61 17.92
N PRO A 162 -16.64 -1.72 18.85
CA PRO A 162 -16.37 -2.22 20.20
C PRO A 162 -15.85 -3.66 20.20
N PHE A 163 -16.40 -4.53 19.34
CA PHE A 163 -15.95 -5.92 19.19
C PHE A 163 -14.47 -5.99 18.76
N CYS A 164 -14.07 -5.23 17.74
CA CYS A 164 -12.68 -5.15 17.29
C CYS A 164 -11.74 -4.68 18.40
N LYS A 165 -12.11 -3.61 19.13
CA LYS A 165 -11.27 -3.04 20.20
C LYS A 165 -11.14 -3.97 21.41
N LYS A 166 -12.23 -4.62 21.82
CA LYS A 166 -12.25 -5.50 23.00
C LYS A 166 -11.47 -6.79 22.77
N LEU A 167 -11.59 -7.38 21.57
CA LEU A 167 -10.95 -8.65 21.23
C LEU A 167 -9.64 -8.50 20.46
N LYS A 168 -9.20 -7.27 20.16
CA LYS A 168 -8.01 -6.96 19.35
C LYS A 168 -7.99 -7.76 18.05
N VAL A 169 -9.08 -7.66 17.30
CA VAL A 169 -9.32 -8.44 16.08
C VAL A 169 -8.39 -8.01 14.96
N GLU A 170 -7.68 -8.97 14.37
CA GLU A 170 -6.89 -8.79 13.16
C GLU A 170 -7.23 -9.92 12.16
N PRO A 171 -7.60 -9.61 10.90
CA PRO A 171 -7.77 -8.27 10.30
C PRO A 171 -9.04 -7.53 10.77
N THR A 172 -9.02 -6.20 10.77
CA THR A 172 -10.15 -5.34 11.21
C THR A 172 -11.28 -5.20 10.17
N SER A 173 -11.05 -5.64 8.93
CA SER A 173 -12.10 -5.71 7.91
C SER A 173 -13.05 -6.87 8.24
N PRO A 174 -14.38 -6.62 8.36
CA PRO A 174 -15.34 -7.65 8.70
C PRO A 174 -15.28 -8.86 7.76
N GLU A 175 -15.39 -8.63 6.45
CA GLU A 175 -15.38 -9.71 5.46
C GLU A 175 -14.06 -10.51 5.49
N ALA A 176 -12.92 -9.82 5.62
CA ALA A 176 -11.63 -10.49 5.73
C ALA A 176 -11.55 -11.35 6.99
N TYR A 177 -12.01 -10.83 8.13
CA TYR A 177 -12.03 -11.54 9.40
C TYR A 177 -12.86 -12.82 9.29
N PHE A 178 -14.12 -12.71 8.84
CA PHE A 178 -15.03 -13.87 8.77
C PHE A 178 -14.64 -14.90 7.70
N ARG A 179 -13.88 -14.51 6.67
CA ARG A 179 -13.30 -15.47 5.71
C ARG A 179 -12.16 -16.29 6.33
N THR A 180 -11.41 -15.72 7.27
CA THR A 180 -10.24 -16.37 7.88
C THR A 180 -10.49 -16.98 9.27
N ALA A 181 -11.54 -16.54 9.97
CA ALA A 181 -11.80 -16.93 11.35
C ALA A 181 -12.29 -18.39 11.43
N SER A 182 -11.57 -19.22 12.19
CA SER A 182 -12.16 -20.40 12.84
C SER A 182 -13.02 -19.95 14.03
N GLU A 183 -14.05 -20.73 14.39
CA GLU A 183 -15.04 -20.36 15.43
C GLU A 183 -14.39 -19.78 16.71
N PRO A 184 -14.86 -18.62 17.23
CA PRO A 184 -14.21 -17.97 18.35
C PRO A 184 -14.68 -18.48 19.72
N VAL A 185 -13.95 -18.05 20.74
CA VAL A 185 -14.13 -18.41 22.16
C VAL A 185 -15.47 -17.90 22.76
N ASN A 186 -16.14 -16.91 22.15
CA ASN A 186 -17.45 -16.40 22.59
C ASN A 186 -18.50 -16.49 21.46
N ALA A 187 -19.28 -17.57 21.46
CA ALA A 187 -20.18 -17.93 20.37
C ALA A 187 -21.36 -16.95 20.18
N GLU A 188 -21.94 -16.42 21.26
CA GLU A 188 -23.13 -15.55 21.18
C GLU A 188 -22.82 -14.17 20.57
N GLU A 189 -21.76 -13.52 21.06
CA GLU A 189 -21.30 -12.23 20.55
C GLU A 189 -20.89 -12.36 19.07
N TRP A 190 -20.22 -13.45 18.71
CA TRP A 190 -19.82 -13.72 17.32
C TRP A 190 -21.00 -13.97 16.38
N LEU A 191 -21.98 -14.77 16.79
CA LEU A 191 -23.19 -15.04 16.00
C LEU A 191 -23.96 -13.74 15.70
N SER A 192 -24.09 -12.85 16.69
CA SER A 192 -24.77 -11.56 16.52
C SER A 192 -24.07 -10.66 15.48
N VAL A 193 -22.74 -10.61 15.51
CA VAL A 193 -21.94 -9.81 14.57
C VAL A 193 -22.00 -10.41 13.16
N LYS A 194 -21.92 -11.74 13.05
CA LYS A 194 -21.98 -12.46 11.77
C LYS A 194 -23.31 -12.25 11.05
N VAL A 195 -24.42 -12.29 11.77
CA VAL A 195 -25.76 -12.02 11.21
C VAL A 195 -25.84 -10.60 10.67
N ASN A 196 -25.36 -9.61 11.42
CA ASN A 196 -25.40 -8.21 10.99
C ASN A 196 -24.49 -7.94 9.78
N LEU A 197 -23.33 -8.59 9.67
CA LEU A 197 -22.50 -8.48 8.47
C LEU A 197 -23.18 -9.10 7.24
N ILE A 198 -23.83 -10.26 7.41
CA ILE A 198 -24.59 -10.89 6.33
C ILE A 198 -25.70 -9.95 5.86
N LEU A 199 -26.40 -9.25 6.76
CA LEU A 199 -27.42 -8.26 6.39
C LEU A 199 -26.86 -7.13 5.51
N ILE A 200 -25.67 -6.62 5.82
CA ILE A 200 -24.97 -5.62 4.98
C ILE A 200 -24.54 -6.20 3.63
N SER A 201 -24.16 -7.47 3.61
CA SER A 201 -23.74 -8.15 2.38
C SER A 201 -24.93 -8.63 1.52
N CYS A 202 -26.10 -8.86 2.12
CA CYS A 202 -27.30 -9.37 1.47
C CYS A 202 -28.18 -8.28 0.83
N THR A 203 -27.82 -7.00 0.92
CA THR A 203 -28.43 -5.95 0.09
C THR A 203 -28.03 -6.03 -1.39
N HIS A 204 -27.53 -7.19 -1.85
CA HIS A 204 -27.64 -7.67 -3.23
C HIS A 204 -27.68 -9.22 -3.30
N THR A 205 -28.89 -9.78 -3.30
CA THR A 205 -29.33 -10.86 -4.23
C THR A 205 -30.85 -10.82 -4.43
N VAL A 206 -31.43 -9.64 -4.68
CA VAL A 206 -32.71 -9.47 -5.41
C VAL A 206 -32.62 -8.20 -6.24
#